data_AF-A0A515A1Z7-F1
#
_entry.id   AF-A0A515A1Z7-F1
#
_cell.length_a   1.000
_cell.length_b   1.000
_cell.length_c   1.000
_cell.angle_alpha   90.00
_cell.angle_beta   90.00
_cell.angle_gamma   90.00
#
_symmetry.space_group_name_H-M   'P 1'
#
loop_
_entity.id
_entity.type
_entity.pdbx_description
1 polymer ?
#
loop_
_entity_poly.entity_id
_entity_poly.type
_entity_poly.pdbx_seq_one_letter_code
_entity_poly.pdbx_strand_id
1 'polypeptide(L)' 'MLTWKERYAKMKKYYGWTDSDVAFMIGNTPKSVNMVVNSEQFPRWLKLAIIVHELEQKTKGNL' A
#
# COMPACT_ATOMS: atom_id res chain seq x y z
N MET A 1 13.70 -10.72 -2.35
CA MET A 1 12.96 -9.78 -1.48
C MET A 1 11.89 -9.12 -2.32
N LEU A 2 10.67 -8.94 -1.79
CA LEU A 2 9.61 -8.24 -2.50
C LEU A 2 9.93 -6.74 -2.62
N THR A 3 9.68 -6.18 -3.79
CA THR A 3 9.70 -4.73 -4.02
C THR A 3 8.58 -4.04 -3.25
N TRP A 4 8.69 -2.72 -3.06
CA TRP A 4 7.63 -1.94 -2.42
C TRP A 4 6.29 -2.01 -3.15
N LYS A 5 6.31 -2.08 -4.49
CA LYS A 5 5.09 -2.23 -5.30
C LYS A 5 4.41 -3.57 -5.07
N GLU A 6 5.19 -4.66 -5.01
CA GLU A 6 4.65 -5.99 -4.71
C GLU A 6 4.08 -6.07 -3.31
N ARG A 7 4.76 -5.48 -2.31
CA ARG A 7 4.27 -5.40 -0.93
C ARG A 7 2.97 -4.59 -0.83
N TYR A 8 2.90 -3.47 -1.54
CA TYR A 8 1.66 -2.69 -1.66
C TYR A 8 0.53 -3.48 -2.31
N ALA A 9 0.80 -4.20 -3.39
CA ALA A 9 -0.18 -5.04 -4.06
C ALA A 9 -0.72 -6.15 -3.14
N LYS A 10 0.16 -6.79 -2.33
CA LYS A 10 -0.25 -7.75 -1.31
C LYS A 10 -1.15 -7.12 -0.24
N MET A 11 -0.76 -5.96 0.29
CA MET A 11 -1.56 -5.22 1.29
C MET A 11 -2.94 -4.86 0.74
N LYS A 12 -3.02 -4.28 -0.48
CA LYS A 12 -4.30 -3.97 -1.12
C LYS A 12 -5.16 -5.22 -1.29
N LYS A 13 -4.57 -6.33 -1.74
CA LYS A 13 -5.27 -7.59 -1.92
C LYS A 13 -5.80 -8.13 -0.59
N TYR A 14 -5.04 -8.02 0.49
CA TYR A 14 -5.46 -8.45 1.83
C TYR A 14 -6.73 -7.73 2.28
N TYR A 15 -6.79 -6.41 2.11
CA TYR A 15 -7.95 -5.60 2.50
C TYR A 15 -9.07 -5.54 1.44
N GLY A 16 -8.87 -6.13 0.26
CA GLY A 16 -9.81 -6.02 -0.86
C GLY A 16 -9.91 -4.60 -1.44
N TRP A 17 -8.87 -3.78 -1.30
CA TRP A 17 -8.88 -2.38 -1.75
C TRP A 17 -8.57 -2.22 -3.24
N THR A 18 -9.35 -1.35 -3.87
CA THR A 18 -9.09 -0.77 -5.19
C THR A 18 -8.24 0.50 -5.08
N ASP A 19 -7.73 1.01 -6.21
CA ASP A 19 -7.06 2.31 -6.23
C ASP A 19 -8.02 3.46 -5.88
N SER A 20 -9.32 3.29 -6.12
CA SER A 20 -10.35 4.25 -5.72
C SER A 20 -10.56 4.29 -4.21
N ASP A 21 -10.52 3.13 -3.54
CA ASP A 21 -10.62 3.08 -2.07
C ASP A 21 -9.42 3.78 -1.43
N VAL A 22 -8.22 3.50 -1.95
CA VAL A 22 -6.99 4.16 -1.48
C VAL A 22 -7.06 5.66 -1.72
N ALA A 23 -7.48 6.08 -2.91
CA ALA A 23 -7.64 7.48 -3.25
C ALA A 23 -8.61 8.20 -2.30
N PHE A 24 -9.76 7.58 -2.01
CA PHE A 24 -10.73 8.09 -1.06
C PHE A 24 -10.14 8.23 0.35
N MET A 25 -9.43 7.22 0.86
CA MET A 25 -8.84 7.23 2.21
C MET A 25 -7.80 8.34 2.40
N ILE A 26 -7.02 8.66 1.36
CA ILE A 26 -5.94 9.66 1.44
C ILE A 26 -6.34 11.03 0.88
N GLY A 27 -7.61 11.24 0.54
CA GLY A 27 -8.11 12.51 -0.02
C GLY A 27 -7.49 12.87 -1.38
N ASN A 28 -7.25 11.89 -2.24
CA ASN A 28 -6.67 12.07 -3.57
C ASN A 28 -7.57 11.50 -4.68
N THR A 29 -7.12 11.64 -5.93
CA THR A 29 -7.73 10.98 -7.08
C THR A 29 -7.07 9.61 -7.36
N PRO A 30 -7.78 8.64 -7.95
CA PRO A 30 -7.17 7.35 -8.36
C PRO A 30 -5.97 7.52 -9.28
N LYS A 31 -6.03 8.52 -10.18
CA LYS A 31 -4.92 8.86 -11.08
C LYS A 31 -3.70 9.35 -10.31
N SER A 32 -3.88 10.21 -9.30
CA SER A 32 -2.80 10.67 -8.42
C SER A 32 -2.15 9.50 -7.68
N VAL A 33 -2.94 8.58 -7.13
CA VAL A 33 -2.42 7.36 -6.47
C VAL A 33 -1.56 6.55 -7.44
N ASN A 34 -2.07 6.31 -8.65
CA ASN A 34 -1.33 5.53 -9.65
C ASN A 34 0.01 6.18 -10.02
N MET A 35 0.03 7.50 -10.26
CA MET A 35 1.26 8.23 -10.59
C MET A 35 2.27 8.15 -9.43
N VAL A 36 1.81 8.35 -8.20
CA VAL A 36 2.65 8.39 -6.99
C VAL A 36 3.19 7.01 -6.61
N VAL A 37 2.42 5.94 -6.83
CA VAL A 37 2.89 4.55 -6.63
C VAL A 37 3.93 4.16 -7.68
N ASN A 38 3.85 4.73 -8.88
CA ASN A 38 4.72 4.41 -10.01
C ASN A 38 5.89 5.38 -10.22
N SER A 39 6.03 6.44 -9.42
CA SER A 39 7.17 7.34 -9.50
C SER A 39 8.49 6.64 -9.16
N GLU A 40 9.61 7.23 -9.60
CA GLU A 40 10.95 6.70 -9.34
C GLU A 40 11.21 6.45 -7.86
N GLN A 41 10.73 7.36 -7.01
CA GLN A 41 10.76 7.19 -5.57
C GLN A 41 9.41 6.71 -5.06
N PHE A 42 9.38 5.50 -4.50
CA PHE A 42 8.18 4.98 -3.86
C PHE A 42 7.83 5.81 -2.61
N PRO A 43 6.54 6.16 -2.39
CA PRO A 43 6.15 7.16 -1.39
C PRO A 43 6.46 6.72 0.04
N ARG A 44 7.07 7.60 0.83
CA ARG A 44 7.48 7.28 2.22
C ARG A 44 6.30 6.93 3.12
N TRP A 45 5.19 7.67 3.01
CA TRP A 45 3.97 7.40 3.77
C TRP A 45 3.40 6.00 3.45
N LEU A 46 3.49 5.59 2.18
CA LEU A 46 2.99 4.28 1.76
C LEU A 46 3.90 3.15 2.26
N LYS A 47 5.22 3.38 2.33
CA LYS A 47 6.14 2.43 3.00
C LYS A 47 5.78 2.25 4.46
N LEU A 48 5.46 3.34 5.18
CA LEU A 48 5.06 3.28 6.58
C LEU A 48 3.77 2.44 6.74
N ALA A 49 2.74 2.69 5.93
CA ALA A 49 1.50 1.91 5.95
C ALA A 49 1.74 0.42 5.72
N ILE A 50 2.57 0.06 4.73
CA ILE A 50 2.96 -1.33 4.45
C ILE A 50 3.67 -1.96 5.65
N ILE A 51 4.62 -1.26 6.26
CA ILE A 51 5.37 -1.77 7.43
C ILE A 51 4.41 -2.01 8.61
N VAL A 52 3.51 -1.07 8.89
CA VAL A 52 2.51 -1.23 9.97
C VAL A 52 1.63 -2.45 9.71
N HIS A 53 1.13 -2.61 8.48
CA HIS A 53 0.35 -3.79 8.08
C HIS A 53 1.13 -5.10 8.29
N GLU A 54 2.38 -5.18 7.83
CA GLU A 54 3.19 -6.40 7.97
C GLU A 54 3.50 -6.73 9.43
N LEU A 55 3.75 -5.73 10.27
CA LEU A 55 3.93 -5.92 11.71
C LEU A 55 2.64 -6.45 12.35
N GLU A 56 1.48 -5.88 11.99
CA GLU A 56 0.18 -6.34 12.47
C GLU A 56 -0.08 -7.81 12.08
N GLN A 57 0.19 -8.18 10.82
CA GLN A 57 0.03 -9.55 10.35
C GLN A 57 0.97 -10.53 11.05
N LYS A 58 2.23 -10.12 11.29
CA LYS A 58 3.20 -10.92 12.04
C LYS A 58 2.75 -11.15 13.49
N THR A 59 2.21 -10.12 14.15
CA THR A 59 1.66 -10.26 15.51
C THR A 59 0.44 -11.19 15.54
N LYS A 60 -0.36 -11.23 14.47
CA LYS A 60 -1.53 -12.10 14.32
C LYS A 60 -1.20 -13.54 13.89
N GLY A 61 0.07 -13.85 13.58
CA GLY A 61 0.48 -15.16 13.09
C GLY A 61 0.09 -15.45 11.63
N ASN A 62 -0.23 -14.41 10.86
CA ASN A 62 -0.65 -14.52 9.45
C ASN A 62 0.52 -14.43 8.45
N LEU A 63 1.75 -14.16 8.95
CA LEU A 63 3.00 -14.04 8.19
C LEU A 63 4.16 -14.70 8.93
#